data_AF-A0A7T1I836-F1
#
_entry.id   AF-A0A7T1I836-F1
#
_cell.length_a   1.000
_cell.length_b   1.000
_cell.length_c   1.000
_cell.angle_alpha   90.00
_cell.angle_beta   90.00
_cell.angle_gamma   90.00
#
_symmetry.space_group_name_H-M   'P 1'
#
loop_
_entity.id
_entity.type
_entity.pdbx_description
1 polymer ?
#
loop_
_entity_poly.entity_id
_entity_poly.type
_entity_poly.pdbx_seq_one_letter_code
_entity_poly.pdbx_strand_id
1 'polypeptide(L)' 'MSRETLRQLRLRGVLTPGKHYRRWGCTQGRGPLQWHLENVEATITGWSRKHLRL' A
#
# COMPACT_ATOMS: atom_id res chain seq x y z
N MET A 1 3.74 -11.48 1.55
CA MET A 1 3.08 -10.35 2.25
C MET A 1 1.61 -10.67 2.47
N SER A 2 1.10 -10.63 3.70
CA SER A 2 -0.31 -10.91 4.00
C SER A 2 -1.21 -9.71 3.67
N ARG A 3 -2.46 -9.96 3.26
CA ARG A 3 -3.47 -8.90 2.98
C ARG A 3 -3.71 -7.99 4.20
N GLU A 4 -3.60 -8.55 5.40
CA GLU A 4 -3.75 -7.81 6.66
C GLU A 4 -2.62 -6.79 6.86
N THR A 5 -1.38 -7.15 6.53
CA THR A 5 -0.22 -6.25 6.58
C THR A 5 -0.42 -5.04 5.66
N LEU A 6 -0.86 -5.27 4.42
CA LEU A 6 -1.17 -4.19 3.48
C LEU A 6 -2.32 -3.30 3.97
N ARG A 7 -3.34 -3.90 4.60
CA ARG A 7 -4.44 -3.15 5.22
C ARG A 7 -3.93 -2.25 6.35
N GLN A 8 -3.10 -2.76 7.25
CA GLN A 8 -2.52 -2.00 8.36
C GLN A 8 -1.63 -0.86 7.87
N LEU A 9 -0.76 -1.12 6.88
CA LEU A 9 0.09 -0.09 6.29
C LEU A 9 -0.71 1.02 5.60
N ARG A 10 -1.83 0.66 4.96
CA ARG A 10 -2.76 1.64 4.39
C ARG A 10 -3.43 2.47 5.49
N LEU A 11 -3.92 1.85 6.56
CA LEU A 11 -4.56 2.55 7.68
C LEU A 11 -3.57 3.48 8.41
N ARG A 12 -2.29 3.10 8.47
CA ARG A 12 -1.21 3.94 9.02
C ARG A 12 -0.74 5.05 8.07
N GLY A 13 -1.27 5.13 6.85
CA GLY A 13 -0.85 6.14 5.86
C GLY A 13 0.50 5.88 5.20
N VAL A 14 1.11 4.72 5.43
CA VAL A 14 2.38 4.32 4.78
C VAL A 14 2.16 4.08 3.28
N LEU A 15 1.02 3.47 2.93
CA LEU A 15 0.61 3.25 1.55
C LEU A 15 -0.45 4.27 1.15
N THR A 16 -0.12 5.12 0.19
CA THR A 16 -1.00 6.16 -0.36
C THR A 16 -1.71 5.73 -1.65
N PRO A 17 -2.95 6.20 -1.87
CA PRO A 17 -3.66 6.02 -3.14
C PRO A 17 -2.93 6.75 -4.28
N GLY A 18 -3.02 6.24 -5.50
CA GLY A 18 -2.37 6.78 -6.69
C GLY A 18 -0.91 6.35 -6.86
N LYS A 19 -0.14 6.26 -5.77
CA LYS A 19 1.26 5.80 -5.80
C LYS A 19 1.40 4.29 -5.56
N HIS A 20 0.73 3.78 -4.52
CA HIS A 20 0.90 2.38 -4.09
C HIS A 20 -0.28 1.50 -4.49
N TYR A 21 -1.46 2.11 -4.61
CA TYR A 21 -2.64 1.43 -5.10
C TYR A 21 -3.58 2.38 -5.82
N ARG A 22 -4.32 1.84 -6.78
CA ARG A 22 -5.36 2.55 -7.52
C ARG A 22 -6.63 1.73 -7.51
N ARG A 23 -7.79 2.39 -7.53
CA ARG A 23 -9.07 1.74 -7.82
C ARG A 23 -9.41 1.94 -9.28
N TRP A 24 -9.71 0.84 -9.96
CA TRP A 24 -10.24 0.86 -11.33
C TRP A 24 -11.77 0.92 -11.28
N GLY A 25 -12.40 1.74 -12.13
CA GLY A 25 -13.86 1.89 -12.17
C GLY A 25 -14.39 2.79 -11.05
N CYS A 26 -14.22 4.10 -11.22
CA CYS A 26 -14.53 5.12 -10.20
C CYS A 26 -15.98 5.63 -10.23
N THR A 27 -16.94 4.92 -10.82
CA THR A 27 -18.33 5.41 -10.83
C THR A 27 -19.04 5.26 -9.47
N GLN A 28 -18.58 4.37 -8.57
CA GLN A 28 -19.33 4.10 -7.32
C GLN A 28 -18.48 3.60 -6.13
N GLY A 29 -17.16 3.78 -6.13
CA GLY A 29 -16.31 3.40 -4.99
C GLY A 29 -16.22 1.88 -4.70
N ARG A 30 -16.75 1.03 -5.60
CA ARG A 30 -16.76 -0.45 -5.49
C ARG A 30 -15.79 -1.15 -6.44
N GLY A 31 -14.86 -0.40 -7.06
CA GLY A 31 -13.87 -0.95 -7.97
C GLY A 31 -12.80 -1.83 -7.28
N PRO A 32 -12.26 -2.84 -7.98
CA PRO A 32 -11.15 -3.63 -7.47
C PRO A 32 -9.93 -2.75 -7.21
N LEU A 33 -9.22 -3.07 -6.14
CA LEU A 33 -8.04 -2.33 -5.70
C LEU A 33 -6.81 -2.98 -6.34
N GLN A 34 -6.25 -2.28 -7.32
CA GLN A 34 -5.02 -2.67 -8.00
C GLN A 34 -3.84 -2.14 -7.19
N TRP A 35 -2.92 -3.04 -6.81
CA TRP A 35 -1.71 -2.70 -6.08
C TRP A 35 -0.55 -2.55 -7.05
N HIS A 36 0.25 -1.50 -6.87
CA HIS A 36 1.52 -1.32 -7.56
C HIS A 36 2.60 -2.00 -6.71
N LEU A 37 2.80 -3.31 -6.93
CA LEU A 37 3.68 -4.13 -6.08
C LEU A 37 5.08 -3.55 -5.96
N GLU A 38 5.67 -3.07 -7.05
CA GLU A 38 7.01 -2.44 -7.04
C GLU A 38 7.11 -1.26 -6.06
N ASN A 39 6.16 -0.31 -6.13
CA ASN A 39 6.12 0.83 -5.21
C ASN A 39 5.82 0.42 -3.77
N VAL A 40 4.98 -0.60 -3.59
CA VAL A 40 4.65 -1.16 -2.28
C VAL A 40 5.88 -1.79 -1.64
N GLU A 41 6.63 -2.61 -2.38
CA GLU A 41 7.83 -3.28 -1.89
C GLU A 41 8.96 -2.30 -1.59
N ALA A 42 9.19 -1.31 -2.46
CA ALA A 42 10.18 -0.26 -2.22
C ALA A 42 9.86 0.54 -0.94
N THR A 43 8.58 0.91 -0.76
CA THR A 43 8.14 1.67 0.41
C THR A 43 8.16 0.84 1.69
N ILE A 44 7.76 -0.43 1.63
CA ILE A 44 7.85 -1.32 2.79
C ILE A 44 9.30 -1.55 3.18
N THR A 45 10.19 -1.78 2.22
CA THR A 45 11.63 -1.94 2.48
C THR A 45 12.21 -0.70 3.16
N GLY A 46 11.93 0.49 2.62
CA GLY A 46 12.39 1.76 3.20
C GLY A 46 11.79 2.05 4.57
N TRP A 47 10.49 1.81 4.74
CA TRP A 47 9.79 2.01 6.01
C TRP A 47 10.28 1.03 7.08
N SER A 48 10.44 -0.24 6.71
CA SER A 48 10.97 -1.30 7.58
C SER A 48 12.37 -0.95 8.08
N ARG A 49 13.30 -0.54 7.21
CA ARG A 49 14.65 -0.09 7.61
C ARG A 49 14.60 1.08 8.59
N LYS A 50 13.72 2.07 8.36
CA LYS A 50 13.60 3.26 9.22
C LYS A 50 12.96 2.94 10.58
N HIS A 51 12.06 1.96 10.62
CA HIS A 51 11.26 1.63 11.80
C HIS A 51 11.85 0.49 12.63
N LEU A 52 12.72 -0.35 12.04
CA LEU A 52 13.37 -1.46 12.73
C LEU A 52 14.67 -1.08 13.43
N ARG A 53 15.25 0.13 13.20
CA ARG A 53 16.50 0.62 13.84
C ARG A 53 17.40 -0.53 14.34
N LEU A 54 17.86 -1.35 13.40
CA LEU A 54 19.06 -2.17 13.58
C LEU A 54 20.27 -1.29 13.23
#